data_AF-A0A7G6U1I1-F1
#
_entry.id   AF-A0A7G6U1I1-F1
#
_cell.length_a   1.000
_cell.length_b   1.000
_cell.length_c   1.000
_cell.angle_alpha   90.00
_cell.angle_beta   90.00
_cell.angle_gamma   90.00
#
_symmetry.space_group_name_H-M   'P 1'
#
loop_
_entity.id
_entity.type
_entity.pdbx_description
1 polymer ?
#
loop_
_entity_poly.entity_id
_entity_poly.type
_entity_poly.pdbx_seq_one_letter_code
_entity_poly.pdbx_strand_id
1 'polypeptide(L)'
;MNELQWSSDLISPKNVVGTALISKACDILEVIGRAPGSVGQAELADRTGIPRATLYRILAALISRGLVRLDPLSENYTLGFNFLELAQNAWSSSDLASIASVELRRLRDLTGETSYLAVQEGNHVLALGRFESAHDKRSDAKLGVLKPMHCTSQGKAMLSHLSEAQRDHVLTSQLIAFTENTITDTEQLKAHLAIVRSRGYAIDDEEIVLGTRCVGAAILDPEGKPIAAISVAGPTFRMHPERAEQLGKELIEAAKRISSQLAPTLRAHARHSGDCKVWTKNPAFIGSSPRWDVRAQSIVWADLLAPSIRIGGHVEEFASLHALSESISSLCLTKNGFICAAGSDILSGDRSGIRKRFAGSPDIKMRSLRASPNGQIWAAGFEAEANVTKIGPWSKEKGLEHLFDLQGEVGDIAFVGERGLMVAQPVRQCIYLLELDTRRKRKFADIPKVAGSPCALAIDEKLNPWVGLSDGWSIIKLDDNGEIERTIALPIPNPTGIAFGGANLCEIFITSARSGLSRDSLTNAPLSGQLLSIEVGERGLPEALGRL
;
A
#
# COMPACT_ATOMS: atom_id res chain seq x y z
N MET A 1 -0.70 -44.06 5.53
CA MET A 1 -1.09 -42.65 5.49
C MET A 1 -0.84 -42.09 6.89
N ASN A 2 0.31 -41.46 7.11
CA ASN A 2 0.56 -40.79 8.38
C ASN A 2 0.02 -39.36 8.26
N GLU A 3 -1.12 -39.11 8.92
CA GLU A 3 -1.61 -37.78 9.25
C GLU A 3 -0.67 -37.13 10.27
N LEU A 4 0.58 -36.85 9.88
CA LEU A 4 1.35 -35.84 10.60
C LEU A 4 0.71 -34.50 10.29
N GLN A 5 -0.18 -34.16 11.21
CA GLN A 5 -1.06 -33.01 11.25
C GLN A 5 -0.33 -31.74 10.86
N TRP A 6 -0.73 -31.15 9.74
CA TRP A 6 -0.52 -29.73 9.46
C TRP A 6 -1.42 -28.92 10.40
N SER A 7 -1.13 -29.01 11.70
CA SER A 7 -1.87 -28.28 12.72
C SER A 7 -1.25 -26.89 12.91
N SER A 8 -2.11 -25.89 12.91
CA SER A 8 -1.86 -24.55 13.45
C SER A 8 -1.37 -24.53 14.91
N ASP A 9 -1.39 -25.67 15.60
CA ASP A 9 -1.05 -25.77 17.03
C ASP A 9 0.46 -25.69 17.31
N LEU A 10 1.32 -25.71 16.30
CA LEU A 10 2.77 -25.64 16.49
C LEU A 10 3.32 -24.21 16.71
N ILE A 11 2.47 -23.17 16.65
CA ILE A 11 2.97 -21.79 16.55
C ILE A 11 2.12 -20.86 17.43
N SER A 12 2.72 -20.44 18.55
CA SER A 12 2.25 -19.48 19.57
C SER A 12 1.21 -19.98 20.61
N PRO A 13 1.35 -19.59 21.89
CA PRO A 13 0.37 -19.94 22.92
C PRO A 13 -0.99 -19.34 22.56
N LYS A 14 -1.96 -20.20 22.25
CA LYS A 14 -3.36 -19.82 21.95
C LYS A 14 -4.08 -19.11 23.12
N ASN A 15 -3.46 -19.09 24.29
CA ASN A 15 -4.01 -18.51 25.51
C ASN A 15 -3.31 -17.21 25.87
N VAL A 16 -3.90 -16.09 25.44
CA VAL A 16 -3.61 -14.76 25.98
C VAL A 16 -4.57 -14.52 27.15
N VAL A 17 -4.02 -14.15 28.31
CA VAL A 17 -4.82 -13.90 29.52
C VAL A 17 -5.78 -12.74 29.25
N GLY A 18 -7.08 -12.97 29.50
CA GLY A 18 -8.14 -11.97 29.34
C GLY A 18 -8.82 -11.92 27.96
N THR A 19 -8.46 -12.77 26.99
CA THR A 19 -9.02 -12.73 25.62
C THR A 19 -9.92 -13.92 25.26
N ALA A 20 -10.45 -14.64 26.26
CA ALA A 20 -11.14 -15.93 26.07
C ALA A 20 -12.32 -15.89 25.07
N LEU A 21 -13.02 -14.76 24.95
CA LEU A 21 -14.10 -14.61 23.97
C LEU A 21 -13.57 -14.52 22.53
N ILE A 22 -12.45 -13.82 22.32
CA ILE A 22 -11.82 -13.64 21.01
C ILE A 22 -11.23 -14.98 20.55
N SER A 23 -10.52 -15.70 21.44
CA SER A 23 -9.98 -17.03 21.12
C SER A 23 -11.09 -17.99 20.67
N LYS A 24 -12.21 -18.04 21.40
CA LYS A 24 -13.37 -18.85 21.02
C LYS A 24 -13.96 -18.48 19.66
N ALA A 25 -14.03 -17.18 19.34
CA ALA A 25 -14.50 -16.72 18.04
C ALA A 25 -13.55 -17.13 16.91
N CYS A 26 -12.24 -17.03 17.13
CA CYS A 26 -11.22 -17.53 16.21
C CYS A 26 -11.34 -19.04 15.99
N ASP A 27 -11.47 -19.83 17.05
CA ASP A 27 -11.63 -21.29 16.97
C ASP A 27 -12.85 -21.68 16.11
N ILE A 28 -13.98 -20.99 16.30
CA ILE A 28 -15.20 -21.22 15.49
C ILE A 28 -14.93 -20.91 14.01
N LEU A 29 -14.30 -19.77 13.71
CA LEU A 29 -13.97 -19.36 12.34
C LEU A 29 -13.01 -20.34 11.67
N GLU A 30 -12.00 -20.83 12.40
CA GLU A 30 -11.06 -21.85 11.90
C GLU A 30 -11.76 -23.17 11.58
N VAL A 31 -12.66 -23.63 12.45
CA VAL A 31 -13.42 -24.87 12.22
C VAL A 31 -14.30 -24.76 10.98
N ILE A 32 -15.05 -23.65 10.84
CA ILE A 32 -15.89 -23.39 9.67
C ILE A 32 -15.03 -23.26 8.41
N GLY A 33 -13.93 -22.50 8.47
CA GLY A 33 -13.07 -22.23 7.32
C GLY A 33 -12.27 -23.43 6.81
N ARG A 34 -12.04 -24.45 7.66
CA ARG A 34 -11.35 -25.69 7.27
C ARG A 34 -12.28 -26.77 6.75
N ALA A 35 -13.60 -26.62 6.94
CA ALA A 35 -14.55 -27.62 6.50
C ALA A 35 -14.77 -27.54 4.97
N PRO A 36 -14.79 -28.68 4.25
CA PRO A 36 -15.16 -28.71 2.84
C PRO A 36 -16.68 -28.54 2.71
N GLY A 37 -17.18 -27.31 2.87
CA GLY A 37 -18.61 -26.98 2.77
C GLY A 37 -19.15 -26.20 3.97
N SER A 38 -20.30 -26.64 4.50
CA SER A 38 -20.97 -26.00 5.63
C SER A 38 -20.93 -26.90 6.88
N VAL A 39 -20.94 -26.30 8.07
CA VAL A 39 -20.78 -27.00 9.35
C VAL A 39 -22.00 -26.77 10.23
N GLY A 40 -22.58 -27.83 10.79
CA GLY A 40 -23.73 -27.72 11.70
C GLY A 40 -23.34 -27.25 13.11
N GLN A 41 -24.30 -26.68 13.85
CA GLN A 41 -24.03 -26.15 15.20
C GLN A 41 -23.54 -27.23 16.19
N ALA A 42 -24.07 -28.45 16.10
CA ALA A 42 -23.68 -29.55 16.97
C ALA A 42 -22.23 -29.97 16.74
N GLU A 43 -21.81 -30.03 15.46
CA GLU A 43 -20.44 -30.33 15.08
C GLU A 43 -19.48 -29.21 15.53
N LEU A 44 -19.89 -27.94 15.41
CA LEU A 44 -19.11 -26.82 15.93
C LEU A 44 -18.90 -26.91 17.45
N ALA A 45 -19.94 -27.26 18.21
CA ALA A 45 -19.84 -27.41 19.66
C ALA A 45 -18.88 -28.54 20.06
N ASP A 46 -18.94 -29.66 19.34
CA ASP A 46 -18.08 -30.82 19.56
C ASP A 46 -16.61 -30.50 19.24
N ARG A 47 -16.34 -29.94 18.06
CA ARG A 47 -14.98 -29.64 17.58
C ARG A 47 -14.29 -28.50 18.32
N THR A 48 -15.04 -27.56 18.90
CA THR A 48 -14.48 -26.42 19.65
C THR A 48 -14.50 -26.63 21.16
N GLY A 49 -15.28 -27.60 21.67
CA GLY A 49 -15.54 -27.76 23.11
C GLY A 49 -16.31 -26.59 23.75
N ILE A 50 -16.88 -25.68 22.96
CA ILE A 50 -17.59 -24.50 23.46
C ILE A 50 -19.04 -24.88 23.83
N PRO A 51 -19.54 -24.53 25.04
CA PRO A 51 -20.93 -24.79 25.41
C PRO A 51 -21.93 -24.14 24.45
N ARG A 52 -23.00 -24.89 24.09
CA ARG A 52 -23.99 -24.48 23.06
C ARG A 52 -24.52 -23.06 23.20
N ALA A 53 -24.86 -22.63 24.42
CA ALA A 53 -25.37 -21.28 24.68
C ALA A 53 -24.33 -20.18 24.39
N THR A 54 -23.06 -20.46 24.68
CA THR A 54 -21.94 -19.54 24.38
C THR A 54 -21.65 -19.53 22.88
N LEU A 55 -21.61 -20.71 22.24
CA LEU A 55 -21.42 -20.86 20.81
C LEU A 55 -22.48 -20.09 20.01
N TYR A 56 -23.75 -20.20 20.40
CA TYR A 56 -24.87 -19.48 19.76
C TYR A 56 -24.66 -17.96 19.79
N ARG A 57 -24.28 -17.39 20.94
CA ARG A 57 -24.03 -15.95 21.07
C ARG A 57 -22.85 -15.48 20.22
N ILE A 58 -21.78 -16.27 20.15
CA ILE A 58 -20.62 -15.94 19.33
C ILE A 58 -20.95 -16.03 17.84
N LEU A 59 -21.67 -17.08 17.41
CA LEU A 59 -22.14 -17.22 16.02
C LEU A 59 -23.05 -16.06 15.62
N ALA A 60 -23.99 -15.64 16.47
CA ALA A 60 -24.84 -14.48 16.21
C ALA A 60 -24.00 -13.19 16.02
N ALA A 61 -22.97 -12.98 16.85
CA ALA A 61 -22.06 -11.85 16.70
C ALA A 61 -21.26 -11.93 15.39
N LEU A 62 -20.73 -13.10 15.04
CA LEU A 62 -20.00 -13.32 13.79
C LEU A 62 -20.89 -13.14 12.54
N ILE A 63 -22.15 -13.58 12.60
CA ILE A 63 -23.14 -13.40 11.54
C ILE A 63 -23.48 -11.92 11.37
N SER A 64 -23.78 -11.20 12.45
CA SER A 64 -24.09 -9.76 12.36
C SER A 64 -22.93 -8.91 11.83
N ARG A 65 -21.70 -9.41 11.96
CA ARG A 65 -20.47 -8.80 11.40
C ARG A 65 -20.10 -9.34 10.01
N GLY A 66 -20.94 -10.18 9.40
CA GLY A 66 -20.71 -10.74 8.07
C GLY A 66 -19.50 -11.69 7.97
N LEU A 67 -18.98 -12.17 9.11
CA LEU A 67 -17.85 -13.10 9.19
C LEU A 67 -18.28 -14.57 9.07
N VAL A 68 -19.52 -14.88 9.45
CA VAL A 68 -20.14 -16.20 9.28
C VAL A 68 -21.49 -16.01 8.59
N ARG A 69 -21.92 -16.99 7.81
CA ARG A 69 -23.24 -17.07 7.20
C ARG A 69 -23.96 -18.32 7.68
N LEU A 70 -25.23 -18.18 8.00
CA LEU A 70 -26.14 -19.29 8.25
C LEU A 70 -26.96 -19.53 6.98
N ASP A 71 -26.97 -20.76 6.49
CA ASP A 71 -27.90 -21.18 5.46
C ASP A 71 -29.28 -21.41 6.09
N PRO A 72 -30.34 -20.69 5.66
CA PRO A 72 -31.67 -20.81 6.25
C PRO A 72 -32.36 -22.16 5.97
N LEU A 73 -31.88 -22.94 4.99
CA LEU A 73 -32.47 -24.24 4.66
C LEU A 73 -31.79 -25.39 5.41
N SER A 74 -30.45 -25.40 5.44
CA SER A 74 -29.68 -26.47 6.08
C SER A 74 -29.34 -26.20 7.54
N GLU A 75 -29.57 -24.98 8.03
CA GLU A 75 -29.12 -24.49 9.35
C GLU A 75 -27.61 -24.65 9.60
N ASN A 76 -26.83 -24.80 8.52
CA ASN A 76 -25.38 -24.94 8.60
C ASN A 76 -24.67 -23.60 8.38
N TYR A 77 -23.50 -23.50 8.97
CA TYR A 77 -22.67 -22.30 8.96
C TYR A 77 -21.56 -22.41 7.90
N THR A 78 -21.31 -21.29 7.20
CA THR A 78 -20.21 -21.11 6.25
C THR A 78 -19.47 -19.81 6.56
N LEU A 79 -18.26 -19.63 6.03
CA LEU A 79 -17.60 -18.32 6.14
C LEU A 79 -18.41 -17.24 5.41
N GLY A 80 -18.45 -16.07 6.01
CA GLY A 80 -19.12 -14.91 5.45
C GLY A 80 -18.29 -14.21 4.37
N PHE A 81 -18.96 -13.43 3.52
CA PHE A 81 -18.33 -12.78 2.36
C PHE A 81 -17.33 -11.69 2.75
N ASN A 82 -17.35 -11.18 3.98
CA ASN A 82 -16.37 -10.17 4.43
C ASN A 82 -14.93 -10.70 4.36
N PHE A 83 -14.72 -12.02 4.47
CA PHE A 83 -13.39 -12.60 4.24
C PHE A 83 -12.91 -12.43 2.81
N LEU A 84 -13.80 -12.37 1.81
CA LEU A 84 -13.42 -12.10 0.43
C LEU A 84 -12.88 -10.68 0.28
N GLU A 85 -13.56 -9.70 0.87
CA GLU A 85 -13.12 -8.30 0.86
C GLU A 85 -11.81 -8.11 1.65
N LEU A 86 -11.70 -8.73 2.83
CA LEU A 86 -10.46 -8.70 3.63
C LEU A 86 -9.29 -9.38 2.92
N ALA A 87 -9.52 -10.53 2.29
CA ALA A 87 -8.51 -11.24 1.52
C ALA A 87 -8.12 -10.45 0.26
N GLN A 88 -9.10 -9.88 -0.46
CA GLN A 88 -8.85 -9.02 -1.63
C GLN A 88 -8.08 -7.77 -1.24
N ASN A 89 -8.41 -7.12 -0.11
CA ASN A 89 -7.68 -5.96 0.38
C ASN A 89 -6.25 -6.33 0.79
N ALA A 90 -6.04 -7.45 1.48
CA ALA A 90 -4.70 -7.94 1.85
C ALA A 90 -3.87 -8.39 0.63
N TRP A 91 -4.51 -8.93 -0.40
CA TRP A 91 -3.86 -9.32 -1.66
C TRP A 91 -3.55 -8.12 -2.57
N SER A 92 -4.49 -7.18 -2.69
CA SER A 92 -4.37 -6.00 -3.55
C SER A 92 -3.46 -4.92 -2.95
N SER A 93 -3.27 -4.94 -1.63
CA SER A 93 -2.29 -4.08 -0.94
C SER A 93 -0.86 -4.62 -1.01
N SER A 94 -0.65 -5.85 -1.48
CA SER A 94 0.67 -6.44 -1.67
C SER A 94 1.07 -6.35 -3.15
N ASP A 95 1.92 -5.38 -3.49
CA ASP A 95 2.50 -5.24 -4.84
C ASP A 95 3.15 -6.55 -5.32
N LEU A 96 3.76 -7.28 -4.39
CA LEU A 96 4.35 -8.60 -4.62
C LEU A 96 3.33 -9.62 -5.15
N ALA A 97 2.17 -9.76 -4.50
CA ALA A 97 1.18 -10.76 -4.88
C ALA A 97 0.55 -10.44 -6.25
N SER A 98 0.24 -9.16 -6.49
CA SER A 98 -0.30 -8.68 -7.77
C SER A 98 0.67 -8.93 -8.92
N ILE A 99 1.93 -8.51 -8.80
CA ILE A 99 2.96 -8.69 -9.84
C ILE A 99 3.25 -10.18 -10.06
N ALA A 100 3.43 -10.96 -8.99
CA ALA A 100 3.72 -12.38 -9.10
C ALA A 100 2.57 -13.16 -9.75
N SER A 101 1.33 -12.72 -9.62
CA SER A 101 0.16 -13.42 -10.16
C SER A 101 0.24 -13.67 -11.68
N VAL A 102 0.80 -12.73 -12.43
CA VAL A 102 0.95 -12.81 -13.89
C VAL A 102 1.95 -13.91 -14.25
N GLU A 103 3.11 -13.92 -13.59
CA GLU A 103 4.15 -14.92 -13.83
C GLU A 103 3.75 -16.30 -13.31
N LEU A 104 3.07 -16.39 -12.18
CA LEU A 104 2.58 -17.66 -11.65
C LEU A 104 1.55 -18.30 -12.58
N ARG A 105 0.63 -17.51 -13.13
CA ARG A 105 -0.31 -17.98 -14.15
C ARG A 105 0.47 -18.49 -15.35
N ARG A 106 1.38 -17.68 -15.92
CA ARG A 106 2.23 -18.08 -17.05
C ARG A 106 3.01 -19.38 -16.78
N LEU A 107 3.57 -19.57 -15.59
CA LEU A 107 4.23 -20.81 -15.18
C LEU A 107 3.27 -21.99 -15.13
N ARG A 108 2.06 -21.83 -14.59
CA ARG A 108 1.04 -22.88 -14.61
C ARG A 108 0.61 -23.22 -16.03
N ASP A 109 0.43 -22.23 -16.90
CA ASP A 109 0.10 -22.42 -18.31
C ASP A 109 1.20 -23.17 -19.05
N LEU A 110 2.46 -22.77 -18.85
CA LEU A 110 3.62 -23.32 -19.53
C LEU A 110 3.97 -24.74 -19.07
N THR A 111 3.86 -24.99 -17.76
CA THR A 111 4.29 -26.26 -17.16
C THR A 111 3.17 -27.28 -17.04
N GLY A 112 1.92 -26.83 -17.02
CA GLY A 112 0.76 -27.65 -16.67
C GLY A 112 0.69 -28.01 -15.19
N GLU A 113 1.64 -27.61 -14.35
CA GLU A 113 1.72 -27.94 -12.93
C GLU A 113 1.29 -26.76 -12.05
N THR A 114 1.06 -27.02 -10.76
CA THR A 114 0.61 -25.99 -9.82
C THR A 114 1.77 -25.05 -9.47
N SER A 115 1.54 -23.73 -9.53
CA SER A 115 2.52 -22.72 -9.15
C SER A 115 2.13 -22.01 -7.85
N TYR A 116 3.13 -21.57 -7.08
CA TYR A 116 2.96 -20.96 -5.76
C TYR A 116 3.84 -19.73 -5.59
N LEU A 117 3.32 -18.72 -4.88
CA LEU A 117 4.08 -17.62 -4.27
C LEU A 117 4.13 -17.84 -2.76
N ALA A 118 5.31 -17.66 -2.17
CA ALA A 118 5.48 -17.70 -0.73
C ALA A 118 6.45 -16.65 -0.22
N VAL A 119 6.29 -16.32 1.06
CA VAL A 119 7.19 -15.44 1.82
C VAL A 119 7.77 -16.18 3.02
N GLN A 120 8.84 -15.64 3.57
CA GLN A 120 9.40 -16.11 4.83
C GLN A 120 8.60 -15.56 6.01
N GLU A 121 8.24 -16.44 6.94
CA GLU A 121 7.65 -16.10 8.24
C GLU A 121 8.45 -16.84 9.33
N GLY A 122 9.34 -16.12 10.01
CA GLY A 122 10.31 -16.73 10.94
C GLY A 122 11.21 -17.77 10.26
N ASN A 123 11.17 -19.02 10.75
CA ASN A 123 11.87 -20.18 10.18
C ASN A 123 11.01 -21.04 9.21
N HIS A 124 9.88 -20.49 8.76
CA HIS A 124 8.94 -21.16 7.87
C HIS A 124 8.72 -20.37 6.57
N VAL A 125 8.17 -21.05 5.57
CA VAL A 125 7.56 -20.44 4.39
C VAL A 125 6.04 -20.42 4.53
N LEU A 126 5.44 -19.29 4.16
CA LEU A 126 4.00 -19.09 4.08
C LEU A 126 3.58 -18.95 2.62
N ALA A 127 2.76 -19.86 2.11
CA ALA A 127 2.18 -19.73 0.78
C ALA A 127 1.11 -18.63 0.76
N LEU A 128 1.38 -17.54 0.05
CA LEU A 128 0.48 -16.40 -0.13
C LEU A 128 -0.49 -16.61 -1.29
N GLY A 129 -0.04 -17.30 -2.35
CA GLY A 129 -0.82 -17.51 -3.55
C GLY A 129 -0.52 -18.79 -4.28
N ARG A 130 -1.53 -19.25 -5.05
CA ARG A 130 -1.51 -20.52 -5.79
C ARG A 130 -2.28 -20.37 -7.10
N PHE A 131 -1.73 -20.91 -8.17
CA PHE A 131 -2.45 -21.14 -9.42
C PHE A 131 -2.43 -22.62 -9.72
N GLU A 132 -3.61 -23.25 -9.66
CA GLU A 132 -3.77 -24.70 -9.72
C GLU A 132 -3.53 -25.27 -11.11
N SER A 133 -2.85 -26.42 -11.16
CA SER A 133 -2.84 -27.28 -12.33
C SER A 133 -4.25 -27.71 -12.72
N ALA A 134 -4.48 -27.90 -14.04
CA ALA A 134 -5.71 -28.50 -14.56
C ALA A 134 -5.74 -30.04 -14.44
N HIS A 135 -4.68 -30.68 -13.93
CA HIS A 135 -4.63 -32.13 -13.75
C HIS A 135 -5.38 -32.60 -12.50
N ASP A 136 -6.03 -33.76 -12.58
CA ASP A 136 -6.69 -34.41 -11.43
C ASP A 136 -5.71 -34.75 -10.32
N LYS A 137 -4.57 -35.38 -10.68
CA LYS A 137 -3.44 -35.60 -9.77
C LYS A 137 -2.48 -34.42 -9.85
N ARG A 138 -2.57 -33.50 -8.90
CA ARG A 138 -1.74 -32.28 -8.80
C ARG A 138 -1.21 -32.09 -7.38
N SER A 139 -0.25 -31.18 -7.23
CA SER A 139 0.10 -30.68 -5.90
C SER A 139 -1.05 -29.83 -5.35
N ASP A 140 -1.49 -30.14 -4.13
CA ASP A 140 -2.60 -29.47 -3.43
C ASP A 140 -2.13 -28.89 -2.08
N ALA A 141 -0.92 -28.33 -2.04
CA ALA A 141 -0.47 -27.62 -0.85
C ALA A 141 -1.45 -26.48 -0.49
N LYS A 142 -1.92 -26.47 0.77
CA LYS A 142 -2.88 -25.49 1.29
C LYS A 142 -2.24 -24.11 1.46
N LEU A 143 -2.99 -23.05 1.13
CA LEU A 143 -2.62 -21.67 1.45
C LEU A 143 -2.74 -21.41 2.95
N GLY A 144 -1.95 -20.48 3.48
CA GLY A 144 -1.99 -20.11 4.90
C GLY A 144 -1.33 -21.11 5.86
N VAL A 145 -0.76 -22.21 5.34
CA VAL A 145 -0.04 -23.20 6.15
C VAL A 145 1.45 -22.92 6.11
N LEU A 146 2.07 -22.83 7.29
CA LEU A 146 3.50 -22.65 7.44
C LEU A 146 4.23 -23.97 7.22
N LYS A 147 5.30 -23.96 6.41
CA LYS A 147 6.15 -25.12 6.15
C LYS A 147 7.60 -24.83 6.49
N PRO A 148 8.41 -25.76 7.00
CA PRO A 148 9.81 -25.49 7.31
C PRO A 148 10.60 -25.07 6.08
N MET A 149 11.50 -24.09 6.24
CA MET A 149 12.28 -23.59 5.10
C MET A 149 13.30 -24.59 4.58
N HIS A 150 13.83 -25.48 5.43
CA HIS A 150 14.93 -26.38 5.08
C HIS A 150 14.56 -27.45 4.06
N CYS A 151 13.29 -27.88 4.04
CA CYS A 151 12.81 -29.00 3.22
C CYS A 151 11.84 -28.58 2.11
N THR A 152 11.72 -27.28 1.82
CA THR A 152 10.90 -26.77 0.71
C THR A 152 11.75 -26.13 -0.36
N SER A 153 11.34 -26.22 -1.63
CA SER A 153 12.06 -25.54 -2.72
C SER A 153 12.06 -24.01 -2.53
N GLN A 154 10.92 -23.44 -2.10
CA GLN A 154 10.78 -22.01 -1.80
C GLN A 154 11.71 -21.58 -0.65
N GLY A 155 11.71 -22.33 0.45
CA GLY A 155 12.52 -22.03 1.63
C GLY A 155 14.00 -22.15 1.33
N LYS A 156 14.44 -23.22 0.67
CA LYS A 156 15.83 -23.41 0.26
C LYS A 156 16.29 -22.33 -0.72
N ALA A 157 15.44 -21.92 -1.65
CA ALA A 157 15.74 -20.80 -2.54
C ALA A 157 16.01 -19.51 -1.73
N MET A 158 15.13 -19.15 -0.79
CA MET A 158 15.34 -17.98 0.07
C MET A 158 16.57 -18.11 0.97
N LEU A 159 16.73 -19.22 1.68
CA LEU A 159 17.87 -19.48 2.59
C LEU A 159 19.22 -19.34 1.88
N SER A 160 19.30 -19.71 0.61
CA SER A 160 20.54 -19.63 -0.18
C SER A 160 21.04 -18.19 -0.41
N HIS A 161 20.16 -17.21 -0.34
CA HIS A 161 20.46 -15.79 -0.50
C HIS A 161 20.64 -15.03 0.82
N LEU A 162 20.30 -15.64 1.96
CA LEU A 162 20.57 -15.04 3.27
C LEU A 162 22.08 -15.02 3.58
N SER A 163 22.49 -14.01 4.36
CA SER A 163 23.82 -14.00 4.99
C SER A 163 23.98 -15.19 5.93
N GLU A 164 25.22 -15.58 6.20
CA GLU A 164 25.53 -16.72 7.08
C GLU A 164 24.87 -16.57 8.46
N ALA A 165 25.00 -15.40 9.09
CA ALA A 165 24.39 -15.13 10.39
C ALA A 165 22.86 -15.22 10.38
N GLN A 166 22.20 -14.70 9.34
CA GLN A 166 20.73 -14.79 9.21
C GLN A 166 20.29 -16.24 8.96
N ARG A 167 21.03 -16.96 8.12
CA ARG A 167 20.75 -18.36 7.81
C ARG A 167 20.91 -19.22 9.05
N ASP A 168 22.00 -19.06 9.79
CA ASP A 168 22.24 -19.77 11.04
C ASP A 168 21.14 -19.46 12.05
N HIS A 169 20.69 -18.21 12.16
CA HIS A 169 19.56 -17.83 12.99
C HIS A 169 18.27 -18.58 12.62
N VAL A 170 17.95 -18.67 11.33
CA VAL A 170 16.78 -19.40 10.82
C VAL A 170 16.89 -20.91 11.05
N LEU A 171 18.11 -21.46 10.96
CA LEU A 171 18.40 -22.88 11.13
C LEU A 171 18.74 -23.27 12.58
N THR A 172 18.48 -22.40 13.56
CA THR A 172 18.76 -22.68 14.99
C THR A 172 17.94 -23.82 15.57
N SER A 173 16.73 -24.05 15.04
CA SER A 173 15.84 -25.12 15.48
C SER A 173 16.21 -26.47 14.86
N GLN A 174 15.91 -27.56 15.57
CA GLN A 174 16.10 -28.92 15.05
C GLN A 174 15.44 -29.11 13.68
N LEU A 175 16.19 -29.62 12.71
CA LEU A 175 15.71 -29.93 11.36
C LEU A 175 14.92 -31.24 11.40
N ILE A 176 13.59 -31.13 11.36
CA ILE A 176 12.68 -32.28 11.42
C ILE A 176 12.72 -33.04 10.08
N ALA A 177 12.84 -34.37 10.15
CA ALA A 177 12.68 -35.27 9.00
C ALA A 177 11.18 -35.50 8.71
N PHE A 178 10.76 -35.28 7.47
CA PHE A 178 9.39 -35.55 7.00
C PHE A 178 9.33 -36.78 6.10
N THR A 179 10.42 -37.07 5.40
CA THR A 179 10.65 -38.25 4.58
C THR A 179 12.10 -38.73 4.78
N GLU A 180 12.46 -39.87 4.20
CA GLU A 180 13.84 -40.35 4.16
C GLU A 180 14.78 -39.45 3.34
N ASN A 181 14.22 -38.59 2.48
CA ASN A 181 14.98 -37.67 1.64
C ASN A 181 15.22 -36.31 2.32
N THR A 182 14.53 -36.01 3.43
CA THR A 182 14.66 -34.71 4.10
C THR A 182 16.09 -34.50 4.60
N ILE A 183 16.73 -33.41 4.16
CA ILE A 183 18.05 -33.02 4.67
C ILE A 183 17.92 -32.52 6.11
N THR A 184 18.44 -33.28 7.08
CA THR A 184 18.40 -32.93 8.51
C THR A 184 19.75 -32.58 9.11
N ASP A 185 20.84 -32.82 8.38
CA ASP A 185 22.18 -32.38 8.75
C ASP A 185 22.41 -30.94 8.30
N THR A 186 22.80 -30.08 9.25
CA THR A 186 22.97 -28.64 8.99
C THR A 186 24.09 -28.35 8.00
N GLU A 187 25.21 -29.08 8.06
CA GLU A 187 26.36 -28.86 7.17
C GLU A 187 26.03 -29.34 5.75
N GLN A 188 25.35 -30.49 5.62
CA GLN A 188 24.82 -30.96 4.35
C GLN A 188 23.82 -29.96 3.75
N LEU A 189 22.94 -29.39 4.58
CA LEU A 189 22.02 -28.36 4.12
C LEU A 189 22.77 -27.10 3.66
N LYS A 190 23.77 -26.63 4.41
CA LYS A 190 24.61 -25.48 4.01
C LYS A 190 25.31 -25.73 2.68
N ALA A 191 25.88 -26.92 2.48
CA ALA A 191 26.48 -27.31 1.20
C ALA A 191 25.44 -27.33 0.07
N HIS A 192 24.25 -27.90 0.32
CA HIS A 192 23.16 -27.89 -0.64
C HIS A 192 22.70 -26.46 -0.99
N LEU A 193 22.59 -25.57 0.00
CA LEU A 193 22.24 -24.16 -0.21
C LEU A 193 23.29 -23.40 -1.02
N ALA A 194 24.57 -23.76 -0.91
CA ALA A 194 25.62 -23.20 -1.78
C ALA A 194 25.40 -23.59 -3.25
N ILE A 195 25.00 -24.85 -3.51
CA ILE A 195 24.61 -25.30 -4.86
C ILE A 195 23.39 -24.53 -5.36
N VAL A 196 22.37 -24.40 -4.52
CA VAL A 196 21.15 -23.62 -4.84
C VAL A 196 21.51 -22.18 -5.22
N ARG A 197 22.36 -21.51 -4.43
CA ARG A 197 22.82 -20.14 -4.71
C ARG A 197 23.56 -20.04 -6.03
N SER A 198 24.44 -21.00 -6.33
CA SER A 198 25.23 -21.04 -7.55
C SER A 198 24.37 -21.21 -8.81
N ARG A 199 23.40 -22.13 -8.77
CA ARG A 199 22.53 -22.41 -9.94
C ARG A 199 21.31 -21.50 -10.05
N GLY A 200 20.93 -20.81 -8.97
CA GLY A 200 19.82 -19.84 -8.92
C GLY A 200 18.43 -20.43 -8.62
N TYR A 201 18.32 -21.75 -8.43
CA TYR A 201 17.06 -22.43 -8.11
C TYR A 201 17.26 -23.58 -7.12
N ALA A 202 16.20 -23.92 -6.39
CA ALA A 202 16.15 -25.04 -5.47
C ALA A 202 15.23 -26.13 -5.98
N ILE A 203 15.53 -27.38 -5.60
CA ILE A 203 14.66 -28.53 -5.80
C ILE A 203 14.35 -29.09 -4.42
N ASP A 204 13.07 -29.32 -4.16
CA ASP A 204 12.59 -30.22 -3.11
C ASP A 204 12.26 -31.54 -3.81
N ASP A 205 13.07 -32.56 -3.52
CA ASP A 205 13.01 -33.86 -4.15
C ASP A 205 12.38 -34.88 -3.20
N GLU A 206 11.04 -34.83 -3.10
CA GLU A 206 10.27 -35.71 -2.22
C GLU A 206 10.69 -35.53 -0.75
N GLU A 207 11.15 -34.35 -0.35
CA GLU A 207 11.68 -34.08 1.00
C GLU A 207 10.59 -33.80 2.01
N ILE A 208 9.41 -33.36 1.55
CA ILE A 208 8.26 -33.08 2.41
C ILE A 208 7.11 -34.07 2.21
N VAL A 209 6.90 -34.52 0.98
CA VAL A 209 5.86 -35.49 0.60
C VAL A 209 6.42 -36.40 -0.49
N LEU A 210 6.48 -37.71 -0.20
CA LEU A 210 6.84 -38.72 -1.19
C LEU A 210 5.90 -38.66 -2.41
N GLY A 211 6.47 -38.80 -3.60
CA GLY A 211 5.76 -38.69 -4.87
C GLY A 211 5.53 -37.26 -5.36
N THR A 212 6.02 -36.22 -4.66
CA THR A 212 5.92 -34.81 -5.07
C THR A 212 7.30 -34.19 -5.24
N ARG A 213 7.54 -33.50 -6.36
CA ARG A 213 8.78 -32.76 -6.61
C ARG A 213 8.45 -31.29 -6.88
N CYS A 214 9.20 -30.40 -6.24
CA CYS A 214 9.01 -28.96 -6.36
C CYS A 214 10.29 -28.29 -6.83
N VAL A 215 10.18 -27.30 -7.71
CA VAL A 215 11.30 -26.44 -8.13
C VAL A 215 10.95 -25.02 -7.69
N GLY A 216 11.91 -24.28 -7.14
CA GLY A 216 11.68 -22.94 -6.60
C GLY A 216 12.82 -21.96 -6.90
N ALA A 217 12.50 -20.68 -7.03
CA ALA A 217 13.46 -19.60 -7.20
C ALA A 217 13.10 -18.42 -6.30
N ALA A 218 14.11 -17.74 -5.77
CA ALA A 218 13.93 -16.60 -4.88
C ALA A 218 13.64 -15.34 -5.70
N ILE A 219 12.67 -14.56 -5.24
CA ILE A 219 12.46 -13.18 -5.67
C ILE A 219 13.33 -12.30 -4.77
N LEU A 220 14.19 -11.50 -5.39
CA LEU A 220 15.20 -10.72 -4.68
C LEU A 220 14.88 -9.23 -4.78
N ASP A 221 15.23 -8.49 -3.74
CA ASP A 221 15.28 -7.04 -3.81
C ASP A 221 16.54 -6.56 -4.59
N PRO A 222 16.67 -5.24 -4.89
CA PRO A 222 17.82 -4.71 -5.62
C PRO A 222 19.18 -4.96 -4.94
N GLU A 223 19.20 -5.19 -3.64
CA GLU A 223 20.37 -5.49 -2.83
C GLU A 223 20.71 -7.00 -2.81
N GLY A 224 19.87 -7.83 -3.44
CA GLY A 224 20.06 -9.27 -3.57
C GLY A 224 19.55 -10.07 -2.37
N LYS A 225 18.78 -9.46 -1.47
CA LYS A 225 18.15 -10.13 -0.33
C LYS A 225 16.83 -10.77 -0.77
N PRO A 226 16.52 -11.99 -0.28
CA PRO A 226 15.27 -12.66 -0.62
C PRO A 226 14.09 -11.99 0.09
N ILE A 227 13.07 -11.59 -0.68
CA ILE A 227 11.82 -11.03 -0.17
C ILE A 227 10.64 -12.00 -0.31
N ALA A 228 10.75 -12.96 -1.22
CA ALA A 228 9.76 -13.99 -1.48
C ALA A 228 10.38 -15.13 -2.31
N ALA A 229 9.59 -16.14 -2.64
CA ALA A 229 9.95 -17.15 -3.63
C ALA A 229 8.74 -17.59 -4.44
N ILE A 230 8.99 -17.98 -5.68
CA ILE A 230 8.02 -18.70 -6.51
C ILE A 230 8.43 -20.15 -6.67
N SER A 231 7.46 -21.03 -6.92
CA SER A 231 7.74 -22.43 -7.20
C SER A 231 6.71 -23.06 -8.12
N VAL A 232 7.09 -24.18 -8.72
CA VAL A 232 6.20 -25.09 -9.45
C VAL A 232 6.31 -26.47 -8.81
N ALA A 233 5.17 -27.11 -8.57
CA ALA A 233 5.10 -28.41 -7.91
C ALA A 233 4.15 -29.35 -8.63
N GLY A 234 4.59 -30.60 -8.78
CA GLY A 234 3.83 -31.65 -9.42
C GLY A 234 4.30 -33.04 -8.98
N PRO A 235 3.60 -34.10 -9.40
CA PRO A 235 3.97 -35.45 -9.04
C PRO A 235 5.25 -35.89 -9.76
N THR A 236 6.05 -36.73 -9.11
CA THR A 236 7.40 -37.11 -9.57
C THR A 236 7.42 -37.82 -10.92
N PHE A 237 6.34 -38.51 -11.29
CA PHE A 237 6.21 -39.14 -12.60
C PHE A 237 6.05 -38.14 -13.77
N ARG A 238 5.58 -36.90 -13.51
CA ARG A 238 5.58 -35.81 -14.51
C ARG A 238 6.74 -34.85 -14.33
N MET A 239 7.16 -34.65 -13.09
CA MET A 239 8.27 -33.78 -12.67
C MET A 239 9.54 -34.60 -12.45
N HIS A 240 10.00 -35.39 -13.44
CA HIS A 240 11.25 -36.15 -13.34
C HIS A 240 12.48 -35.20 -13.27
N PRO A 241 13.65 -35.67 -12.79
CA PRO A 241 14.80 -34.81 -12.50
C PRO A 241 15.22 -33.88 -13.65
N GLU A 242 15.30 -34.39 -14.88
CA GLU A 242 15.66 -33.61 -16.06
C GLU A 242 14.68 -32.46 -16.32
N ARG A 243 13.38 -32.70 -16.15
CA ARG A 243 12.35 -31.66 -16.26
C ARG A 243 12.48 -30.65 -15.12
N ALA A 244 12.76 -31.09 -13.90
CA ALA A 244 12.95 -30.20 -12.77
C ALA A 244 14.13 -29.21 -13.02
N GLU A 245 15.21 -29.69 -13.62
CA GLU A 245 16.35 -28.85 -14.02
C GLU A 245 15.98 -27.87 -15.15
N GLN A 246 15.24 -28.31 -16.17
CA GLN A 246 14.74 -27.44 -17.24
C GLN A 246 13.86 -26.32 -16.70
N LEU A 247 12.95 -26.64 -15.78
CA LEU A 247 12.07 -25.67 -15.14
C LEU A 247 12.82 -24.69 -14.25
N GLY A 248 13.95 -25.10 -13.65
CA GLY A 248 14.79 -24.23 -12.83
C GLY A 248 15.17 -22.94 -13.54
N LYS A 249 15.58 -23.02 -14.82
CA LYS A 249 15.93 -21.85 -15.64
C LYS A 249 14.75 -20.91 -15.84
N GLU A 250 13.58 -21.49 -16.13
CA GLU A 250 12.35 -20.71 -16.35
C GLU A 250 11.89 -20.00 -15.07
N LEU A 251 12.02 -20.66 -13.92
CA LEU A 251 11.69 -20.07 -12.62
C LEU A 251 12.65 -18.92 -12.26
N ILE A 252 13.93 -19.03 -12.58
CA ILE A 252 14.88 -17.93 -12.40
C ILE A 252 14.44 -16.71 -13.20
N GLU A 253 14.12 -16.88 -14.48
CA GLU A 253 13.72 -15.77 -15.35
C GLU A 253 12.38 -15.17 -14.93
N ALA A 254 11.42 -16.00 -14.49
CA ALA A 254 10.18 -15.52 -13.90
C ALA A 254 10.42 -14.73 -12.61
N ALA A 255 11.26 -15.24 -11.69
CA ALA A 255 11.60 -14.55 -10.45
C ALA A 255 12.33 -13.22 -10.71
N LYS A 256 13.22 -13.16 -11.71
CA LYS A 256 13.89 -11.93 -12.15
C LYS A 256 12.89 -10.92 -12.71
N ARG A 257 11.93 -11.35 -13.54
CA ARG A 257 10.86 -10.45 -14.05
C ARG A 257 10.03 -9.88 -12.92
N ILE A 258 9.63 -10.69 -11.94
CA ILE A 258 8.94 -10.22 -10.73
C ILE A 258 9.82 -9.21 -9.97
N SER A 259 11.08 -9.57 -9.72
CA SER A 259 12.04 -8.71 -9.01
C SER A 259 12.23 -7.36 -9.73
N SER A 260 12.30 -7.36 -11.07
CA SER A 260 12.46 -6.14 -11.87
C SER A 260 11.24 -5.23 -11.84
N GLN A 261 10.03 -5.80 -11.78
CA GLN A 261 8.78 -5.05 -11.65
C GLN A 261 8.58 -4.52 -10.23
N LEU A 262 9.11 -5.22 -9.22
CA LEU A 262 9.14 -4.74 -7.84
C LEU A 262 10.26 -3.72 -7.59
N ALA A 263 11.33 -3.72 -8.38
CA ALA A 263 12.48 -2.86 -8.16
C ALA A 263 12.14 -1.36 -8.12
N PRO A 264 11.24 -0.80 -8.94
CA PRO A 264 10.76 0.57 -8.79
C PRO A 264 10.11 0.83 -7.42
N THR A 265 9.23 -0.06 -6.97
CA THR A 265 8.55 0.02 -5.66
C THR A 265 9.53 -0.16 -4.50
N LEU A 266 10.44 -1.12 -4.59
CA LEU A 266 11.43 -1.41 -3.55
C LEU A 266 12.54 -0.35 -3.52
N ARG A 267 12.97 0.20 -4.66
CA ARG A 267 13.87 1.37 -4.70
C ARG A 267 13.18 2.63 -4.18
N ALA A 268 11.87 2.75 -4.34
CA ALA A 268 11.08 3.79 -3.68
C ALA A 268 11.10 3.64 -2.14
N HIS A 269 11.35 2.44 -1.61
CA HIS A 269 11.54 2.19 -0.17
C HIS A 269 13.02 2.19 0.27
N ALA A 270 13.95 1.74 -0.56
CA ALA A 270 15.34 1.43 -0.21
C ALA A 270 16.35 2.54 -0.58
N ARG A 271 15.98 3.48 -1.45
CA ARG A 271 16.77 4.69 -1.65
C ARG A 271 16.17 5.81 -0.81
N HIS A 272 16.73 6.04 0.37
CA HIS A 272 16.70 7.40 0.89
C HIS A 272 17.35 8.29 -0.18
N SER A 273 16.55 9.07 -0.90
CA SER A 273 17.09 10.17 -1.69
C SER A 273 17.93 11.04 -0.75
N GLY A 274 19.05 11.56 -1.23
CA GLY A 274 19.97 12.37 -0.42
C GLY A 274 19.26 13.39 0.47
N ASP A 275 19.81 13.58 1.67
CA ASP A 275 19.52 14.64 2.64
C ASP A 275 18.08 15.22 2.61
N CYS A 276 17.08 14.35 2.82
CA CYS A 276 15.73 14.81 3.10
C CYS A 276 15.74 15.65 4.37
N LYS A 277 15.42 16.95 4.25
CA LYS A 277 15.44 17.88 5.37
C LYS A 277 14.13 17.81 6.14
N VAL A 278 14.22 17.59 7.45
CA VAL A 278 13.05 17.61 8.35
C VAL A 278 12.91 19.02 8.94
N TRP A 279 11.74 19.62 8.77
CA TRP A 279 11.49 21.00 9.21
C TRP A 279 10.81 21.09 10.57
N THR A 280 10.10 20.04 10.98
CA THR A 280 9.25 20.03 12.18
C THR A 280 9.77 19.05 13.21
N LYS A 281 9.65 19.40 14.50
CA LYS A 281 9.84 18.46 15.62
C LYS A 281 8.58 17.65 15.90
N ASN A 282 7.45 18.34 15.97
CA ASN A 282 6.16 17.76 16.31
C ASN A 282 5.39 17.40 15.03
N PRO A 283 5.08 16.11 14.82
CA PRO A 283 4.36 15.69 13.63
C PRO A 283 2.93 16.26 13.65
N ALA A 284 2.39 16.52 12.46
CA ALA A 284 0.96 16.64 12.27
C ALA A 284 0.31 15.26 12.29
N PHE A 285 -0.98 15.23 12.64
CA PHE A 285 -1.78 14.03 12.46
C PHE A 285 -2.03 13.79 10.97
N ILE A 286 -2.47 14.83 10.26
CA ILE A 286 -2.61 14.83 8.80
C ILE A 286 -2.14 16.18 8.29
N GLY A 287 -0.88 16.28 7.89
CA GLY A 287 -0.39 17.48 7.19
C GLY A 287 -1.06 17.64 5.83
N SER A 288 -1.22 18.85 5.33
CA SER A 288 -1.80 19.11 4.01
C SER A 288 -1.49 20.53 3.53
N SER A 289 -1.70 20.73 2.23
CA SER A 289 -1.68 22.03 1.56
C SER A 289 -0.45 22.88 1.88
N PRO A 290 0.78 22.35 1.72
CA PRO A 290 1.97 23.19 1.82
C PRO A 290 1.95 24.25 0.73
N ARG A 291 2.30 25.48 1.07
CA ARG A 291 2.37 26.63 0.18
C ARG A 291 3.58 27.49 0.55
N TRP A 292 4.48 27.71 -0.39
CA TRP A 292 5.64 28.56 -0.18
C TRP A 292 5.29 30.01 -0.48
N ASP A 293 5.44 30.90 0.51
CA ASP A 293 5.36 32.34 0.29
C ASP A 293 6.75 32.87 -0.07
N VAL A 294 6.98 33.12 -1.36
CA VAL A 294 8.23 33.66 -1.90
C VAL A 294 8.61 35.00 -1.26
N ARG A 295 7.64 35.81 -0.85
CA ARG A 295 7.90 37.14 -0.27
C ARG A 295 8.43 37.03 1.15
N ALA A 296 7.86 36.10 1.91
CA ALA A 296 8.20 35.87 3.31
C ALA A 296 9.30 34.81 3.48
N GLN A 297 9.70 34.13 2.40
CA GLN A 297 10.63 32.99 2.41
C GLN A 297 10.23 31.97 3.48
N SER A 298 8.93 31.62 3.48
CA SER A 298 8.34 30.76 4.50
C SER A 298 7.28 29.83 3.93
N ILE A 299 7.15 28.65 4.52
CA ILE A 299 6.12 27.67 4.19
C ILE A 299 4.91 27.84 5.11
N VAL A 300 3.72 27.78 4.52
CA VAL A 300 2.42 27.74 5.20
C VAL A 300 1.76 26.40 4.88
N TRP A 301 1.23 25.70 5.88
CA TRP A 301 0.58 24.41 5.70
C TRP A 301 -0.44 24.17 6.82
N ALA A 302 -1.25 23.11 6.72
CA ALA A 302 -2.28 22.81 7.71
C ALA A 302 -2.12 21.40 8.29
N ASP A 303 -2.49 21.23 9.56
CA ASP A 303 -2.84 19.92 10.13
C ASP A 303 -4.37 19.80 10.08
N LEU A 304 -4.89 18.83 9.37
CA LEU A 304 -6.33 18.71 9.11
C LEU A 304 -7.10 18.10 10.29
N LEU A 305 -6.45 17.26 11.11
CA LEU A 305 -7.10 16.53 12.20
C LEU A 305 -6.89 17.21 13.56
N ALA A 306 -5.73 17.83 13.77
CA ALA A 306 -5.58 18.87 14.80
C ALA A 306 -5.67 20.23 14.10
N PRO A 307 -6.89 20.67 13.73
CA PRO A 307 -7.16 21.73 12.75
C PRO A 307 -6.42 23.01 13.10
N SER A 308 -5.25 23.18 12.46
CA SER A 308 -4.33 24.26 12.73
C SER A 308 -3.58 24.65 11.47
N ILE A 309 -3.30 25.95 11.34
CA ILE A 309 -2.44 26.49 10.29
C ILE A 309 -1.08 26.73 10.89
N ARG A 310 -0.07 26.18 10.24
CA ARG A 310 1.33 26.17 10.65
C ARG A 310 2.15 26.99 9.67
N ILE A 311 2.93 27.93 10.16
CA ILE A 311 3.80 28.81 9.35
C ILE A 311 5.23 28.72 9.90
N GLY A 312 6.22 28.50 9.03
CA GLY A 312 7.64 28.44 9.41
C GLY A 312 8.56 28.78 8.25
N GLY A 313 9.77 29.28 8.52
CA GLY A 313 10.70 29.76 7.47
C GLY A 313 12.12 29.20 7.56
N HIS A 314 12.70 29.15 8.76
CA HIS A 314 13.95 28.45 9.07
C HIS A 314 13.92 28.03 10.55
N VAL A 315 14.22 26.75 10.83
CA VAL A 315 14.46 26.13 12.14
C VAL A 315 13.43 26.46 13.26
N GLU A 316 12.59 25.46 13.56
CA GLU A 316 11.98 25.18 14.88
C GLU A 316 10.95 26.11 15.53
N GLU A 317 10.47 27.18 14.88
CA GLU A 317 9.28 27.89 15.35
C GLU A 317 8.16 27.87 14.31
N PHE A 318 7.28 26.87 14.44
CA PHE A 318 5.98 26.89 13.75
C PHE A 318 4.93 27.48 14.68
N ALA A 319 4.37 28.62 14.32
CA ALA A 319 3.19 29.14 14.99
C ALA A 319 1.98 28.26 14.61
N SER A 320 1.40 27.54 15.57
CA SER A 320 0.07 26.95 15.43
C SER A 320 -0.94 28.04 15.68
N LEU A 321 -1.42 28.67 14.60
CA LEU A 321 -2.09 29.97 14.72
C LEU A 321 -3.50 29.88 15.30
N HIS A 322 -4.26 28.80 15.01
CA HIS A 322 -5.67 28.69 15.39
C HIS A 322 -6.05 27.23 15.60
N ALA A 323 -6.56 26.86 16.78
CA ALA A 323 -7.34 25.63 16.92
C ALA A 323 -8.74 25.93 16.39
N LEU A 324 -9.06 25.51 15.17
CA LEU A 324 -10.43 25.65 14.64
C LEU A 324 -11.31 24.54 15.22
N SER A 325 -12.60 24.79 15.35
CA SER A 325 -13.57 23.75 15.75
C SER A 325 -13.88 22.74 14.62
N GLU A 326 -13.44 23.05 13.39
CA GLU A 326 -13.78 22.33 12.16
C GLU A 326 -12.51 21.86 11.45
N SER A 327 -12.58 20.68 10.81
CA SER A 327 -11.47 20.16 10.02
C SER A 327 -11.16 21.08 8.84
N ILE A 328 -9.90 21.46 8.70
CA ILE A 328 -9.39 22.12 7.50
C ILE A 328 -9.37 21.08 6.37
N SER A 329 -9.59 21.49 5.13
CA SER A 329 -9.44 20.62 3.96
C SER A 329 -8.44 21.15 2.94
N SER A 330 -8.33 22.47 2.78
CA SER A 330 -7.38 23.10 1.85
C SER A 330 -6.97 24.50 2.30
N LEU A 331 -5.82 24.96 1.82
CA LEU A 331 -5.27 26.30 2.04
C LEU A 331 -4.75 26.93 0.73
N CYS A 332 -4.95 28.24 0.58
CA CYS A 332 -4.42 29.05 -0.50
C CYS A 332 -3.85 30.37 0.06
N LEU A 333 -2.71 30.82 -0.45
CA LEU A 333 -2.12 32.10 -0.05
C LEU A 333 -2.86 33.28 -0.70
N THR A 334 -2.85 34.42 0.00
CA THR A 334 -3.34 35.70 -0.50
C THR A 334 -2.28 36.78 -0.29
N LYS A 335 -2.51 37.97 -0.88
CA LYS A 335 -1.60 39.11 -0.68
C LYS A 335 -1.39 39.46 0.79
N ASN A 336 -2.40 39.29 1.64
CA ASN A 336 -2.35 39.74 3.04
C ASN A 336 -2.39 38.58 4.04
N GLY A 337 -2.22 37.33 3.60
CA GLY A 337 -2.31 36.16 4.48
C GLY A 337 -2.70 34.91 3.70
N PHE A 338 -3.77 34.25 4.13
CA PHE A 338 -4.27 33.02 3.51
C PHE A 338 -5.80 32.98 3.51
N ILE A 339 -6.34 32.07 2.71
CA ILE A 339 -7.67 31.51 2.90
C ILE A 339 -7.56 30.02 3.14
N CYS A 340 -8.49 29.46 3.91
CA CYS A 340 -8.61 28.02 4.07
C CYS A 340 -10.07 27.60 4.04
N ALA A 341 -10.31 26.38 3.58
CA ALA A 341 -11.59 25.73 3.71
C ALA A 341 -11.64 24.99 5.05
N ALA A 342 -12.69 25.21 5.84
CA ALA A 342 -12.93 24.56 7.12
C ALA A 342 -14.40 24.15 7.21
N GLY A 343 -14.67 22.84 7.25
CA GLY A 343 -16.04 22.33 7.07
C GLY A 343 -16.61 22.69 5.69
N SER A 344 -17.78 23.33 5.67
CA SER A 344 -18.38 23.93 4.46
C SER A 344 -17.88 25.35 4.21
N ASP A 345 -17.26 26.00 5.18
CA ASP A 345 -16.96 27.42 5.16
C ASP A 345 -15.58 27.72 4.57
N ILE A 346 -15.40 28.97 4.15
CA ILE A 346 -14.09 29.52 3.80
C ILE A 346 -13.73 30.60 4.82
N LEU A 347 -12.53 30.49 5.37
CA LEU A 347 -11.97 31.44 6.32
C LEU A 347 -10.87 32.22 5.63
N SER A 348 -10.79 33.53 5.91
CA SER A 348 -9.62 34.34 5.59
C SER A 348 -8.89 34.69 6.87
N GLY A 349 -7.56 34.64 6.83
CA GLY A 349 -6.73 34.88 7.99
C GLY A 349 -5.33 35.35 7.62
N ASP A 350 -4.59 35.74 8.63
CA ASP A 350 -3.18 36.10 8.55
C ASP A 350 -2.42 35.56 9.77
N ARG A 351 -1.16 35.97 9.94
CA ARG A 351 -0.31 35.57 11.07
C ARG A 351 -0.84 35.97 12.45
N SER A 352 -1.82 36.85 12.53
CA SER A 352 -2.38 37.31 13.80
C SER A 352 -3.76 36.73 14.12
N GLY A 353 -4.43 36.08 13.16
CA GLY A 353 -5.85 35.81 13.35
C GLY A 353 -6.58 35.28 12.13
N ILE A 354 -7.64 34.50 12.38
CA ILE A 354 -8.78 34.46 11.46
C ILE A 354 -9.44 35.84 11.46
N ARG A 355 -9.69 36.38 10.27
CA ARG A 355 -10.26 37.73 10.06
C ARG A 355 -11.72 37.70 9.70
N LYS A 356 -12.10 36.82 8.77
CA LYS A 356 -13.48 36.70 8.28
C LYS A 356 -13.80 35.25 7.97
N ARG A 357 -15.07 34.90 8.16
CA ARG A 357 -15.69 33.63 7.77
C ARG A 357 -16.72 33.91 6.70
N PHE A 358 -16.70 33.12 5.63
CA PHE A 358 -17.63 33.14 4.52
C PHE A 358 -18.37 31.81 4.53
N ALA A 359 -19.70 31.87 4.72
CA ALA A 359 -20.53 30.68 4.72
C ALA A 359 -20.49 30.01 3.35
N GLY A 360 -20.23 28.71 3.31
CA GLY A 360 -20.31 27.93 2.07
C GLY A 360 -21.58 27.11 1.97
N SER A 361 -21.66 26.31 0.90
CA SER A 361 -22.78 25.39 0.69
C SER A 361 -22.58 24.14 1.55
N PRO A 362 -23.56 23.73 2.37
CA PRO A 362 -23.43 22.58 3.27
C PRO A 362 -23.21 21.25 2.52
N ASP A 363 -23.73 21.15 1.29
CA ASP A 363 -23.66 19.93 0.48
C ASP A 363 -22.34 19.79 -0.31
N ILE A 364 -21.51 20.84 -0.30
CA ILE A 364 -20.25 20.88 -1.07
C ILE A 364 -19.07 20.98 -0.10
N LYS A 365 -18.28 19.90 -0.04
CA LYS A 365 -17.04 19.90 0.70
C LYS A 365 -15.89 20.37 -0.18
N MET A 366 -15.31 21.52 0.14
CA MET A 366 -14.14 22.03 -0.57
C MET A 366 -12.95 21.07 -0.36
N ARG A 367 -12.36 20.60 -1.45
CA ARG A 367 -11.23 19.66 -1.47
C ARG A 367 -9.90 20.36 -1.74
N SER A 368 -9.89 21.31 -2.67
CA SER A 368 -8.70 22.09 -2.99
C SER A 368 -9.05 23.55 -3.29
N LEU A 369 -8.14 24.45 -2.93
CA LEU A 369 -8.15 25.88 -3.19
C LEU A 369 -6.79 26.27 -3.81
N ARG A 370 -6.83 26.94 -4.95
CA ARG A 370 -5.64 27.47 -5.64
C ARG A 370 -5.92 28.86 -6.20
N ALA A 371 -4.90 29.70 -6.23
CA ALA A 371 -4.96 30.94 -6.98
C ALA A 371 -4.50 30.70 -8.42
N SER A 372 -5.23 31.26 -9.37
CA SER A 372 -4.78 31.34 -10.76
C SER A 372 -3.64 32.36 -10.91
N PRO A 373 -2.90 32.38 -12.04
CA PRO A 373 -1.85 33.37 -12.30
C PRO A 373 -2.32 34.83 -12.20
N ASN A 374 -3.59 35.11 -12.51
CA ASN A 374 -4.17 36.45 -12.38
C ASN A 374 -4.64 36.80 -10.95
N GLY A 375 -4.57 35.84 -10.03
CA GLY A 375 -4.93 35.98 -8.63
C GLY A 375 -6.40 35.68 -8.31
N GLN A 376 -7.19 35.16 -9.25
CA GLN A 376 -8.53 34.65 -8.96
C GLN A 376 -8.42 33.35 -8.18
N ILE A 377 -9.21 33.20 -7.11
CA ILE A 377 -9.26 31.94 -6.36
C ILE A 377 -10.12 30.95 -7.14
N TRP A 378 -9.66 29.71 -7.20
CA TRP A 378 -10.37 28.57 -7.77
C TRP A 378 -10.50 27.49 -6.70
N ALA A 379 -11.62 26.76 -6.76
CA ALA A 379 -11.89 25.66 -5.85
C ALA A 379 -12.32 24.41 -6.61
N ALA A 380 -12.04 23.26 -6.00
CA ALA A 380 -12.64 21.98 -6.32
C ALA A 380 -13.53 21.57 -5.13
N GLY A 381 -14.85 21.60 -5.32
CA GLY A 381 -15.84 21.24 -4.31
C GLY A 381 -16.50 19.91 -4.63
N PHE A 382 -16.44 18.95 -3.70
CA PHE A 382 -17.04 17.63 -3.86
C PHE A 382 -18.45 17.59 -3.26
N GLU A 383 -19.41 17.17 -4.07
CA GLU A 383 -20.81 16.95 -3.69
C GLU A 383 -21.05 15.44 -3.55
N ALA A 384 -21.18 14.98 -2.31
CA ALA A 384 -21.15 13.56 -1.97
C ALA A 384 -22.36 12.78 -2.54
N GLU A 385 -23.56 13.37 -2.50
CA GLU A 385 -24.78 12.72 -3.01
C GLU A 385 -24.75 12.49 -4.51
N ALA A 386 -24.23 13.48 -5.26
CA ALA A 386 -24.07 13.41 -6.71
C ALA A 386 -22.80 12.66 -7.14
N ASN A 387 -21.90 12.35 -6.21
CA ASN A 387 -20.56 11.83 -6.45
C ASN A 387 -19.81 12.62 -7.53
N VAL A 388 -19.88 13.95 -7.45
CA VAL A 388 -19.30 14.86 -8.46
C VAL A 388 -18.42 15.91 -7.77
N THR A 389 -17.27 16.18 -8.37
CA THR A 389 -16.46 17.35 -8.04
C THR A 389 -16.75 18.47 -9.04
N LYS A 390 -17.24 19.59 -8.52
CA LYS A 390 -17.45 20.86 -9.21
C LYS A 390 -16.18 21.70 -9.11
N ILE A 391 -15.65 22.14 -10.24
CA ILE A 391 -14.39 22.91 -10.30
C ILE A 391 -14.62 24.23 -11.01
N GLY A 392 -14.16 25.33 -10.39
CA GLY A 392 -14.18 26.64 -11.02
C GLY A 392 -13.79 27.79 -10.08
N PRO A 393 -13.96 29.05 -10.53
CA PRO A 393 -13.69 30.23 -9.72
C PRO A 393 -14.49 30.27 -8.43
N TRP A 394 -13.88 30.80 -7.38
CA TRP A 394 -14.53 31.12 -6.13
C TRP A 394 -14.36 32.60 -5.78
N SER A 395 -15.42 33.24 -5.29
CA SER A 395 -15.39 34.62 -4.77
C SER A 395 -16.28 34.75 -3.54
N LYS A 396 -16.02 35.77 -2.72
CA LYS A 396 -16.88 36.04 -1.55
C LYS A 396 -18.31 36.46 -1.93
N GLU A 397 -18.53 37.06 -3.10
CA GLU A 397 -19.86 37.47 -3.55
C GLU A 397 -20.69 36.33 -4.11
N LYS A 398 -20.07 35.41 -4.87
CA LYS A 398 -20.80 34.38 -5.63
C LYS A 398 -20.61 32.95 -5.13
N GLY A 399 -19.68 32.73 -4.20
CA GLY A 399 -19.26 31.38 -3.84
C GLY A 399 -18.55 30.69 -5.01
N LEU A 400 -18.70 29.36 -5.10
CA LEU A 400 -18.10 28.54 -6.16
C LEU A 400 -18.95 28.59 -7.44
N GLU A 401 -18.41 29.25 -8.47
CA GLU A 401 -18.91 29.17 -9.84
C GLU A 401 -18.23 27.97 -10.52
N HIS A 402 -18.99 26.92 -10.88
CA HIS A 402 -18.40 25.72 -11.49
C HIS A 402 -18.41 25.81 -13.02
N LEU A 403 -17.24 25.53 -13.61
CA LEU A 403 -17.04 25.48 -15.06
C LEU A 403 -16.82 24.06 -15.56
N PHE A 404 -16.42 23.15 -14.68
CA PHE A 404 -16.16 21.74 -14.98
C PHE A 404 -16.75 20.83 -13.92
N ASP A 405 -17.27 19.69 -14.39
CA ASP A 405 -17.70 18.58 -13.55
C ASP A 405 -16.84 17.34 -13.84
N LEU A 406 -16.31 16.76 -12.76
CA LEU A 406 -15.65 15.46 -12.76
C LEU A 406 -16.39 14.49 -11.84
N GLN A 407 -16.61 13.28 -12.35
CA GLN A 407 -17.23 12.19 -11.60
C GLN A 407 -16.24 11.60 -10.60
N GLY A 408 -16.58 11.62 -9.31
CA GLY A 408 -15.74 11.19 -8.19
C GLY A 408 -14.96 12.32 -7.52
N GLU A 409 -14.28 11.98 -6.42
CA GLU A 409 -13.44 12.90 -5.66
C GLU A 409 -12.15 13.29 -6.40
N VAL A 410 -11.72 14.54 -6.17
CA VAL A 410 -10.44 15.10 -6.59
C VAL A 410 -9.53 15.27 -5.38
N GLY A 411 -8.25 14.93 -5.55
CA GLY A 411 -7.21 15.11 -4.53
C GLY A 411 -6.70 16.53 -4.46
N ASP A 412 -6.25 17.07 -5.60
CA ASP A 412 -5.72 18.43 -5.70
C ASP A 412 -5.89 18.99 -7.13
N ILE A 413 -5.78 20.31 -7.26
CA ILE A 413 -5.74 21.02 -8.54
C ILE A 413 -4.47 21.89 -8.59
N ALA A 414 -3.94 22.14 -9.79
CA ALA A 414 -2.79 23.03 -9.98
C ALA A 414 -2.82 23.71 -11.36
N PHE A 415 -2.50 25.01 -11.41
CA PHE A 415 -2.43 25.75 -12.68
C PHE A 415 -1.13 25.47 -13.43
N VAL A 416 -1.24 25.23 -14.73
CA VAL A 416 -0.13 24.92 -15.63
C VAL A 416 0.07 26.08 -16.60
N GLY A 417 0.46 27.24 -16.06
CA GLY A 417 0.53 28.48 -16.82
C GLY A 417 -0.79 28.77 -17.56
N GLU A 418 -0.69 29.11 -18.84
CA GLU A 418 -1.86 29.35 -19.71
C GLU A 418 -2.44 28.06 -20.32
N ARG A 419 -1.78 26.87 -20.17
CA ARG A 419 -2.32 25.60 -20.70
C ARG A 419 -3.63 25.18 -20.01
N GLY A 420 -3.86 25.66 -18.79
CA GLY A 420 -5.08 25.42 -18.03
C GLY A 420 -4.82 24.86 -16.63
N LEU A 421 -5.70 23.97 -16.18
CA LEU A 421 -5.71 23.45 -14.82
C LEU A 421 -5.55 21.93 -14.82
N MET A 422 -4.51 21.43 -14.14
CA MET A 422 -4.36 20.00 -13.88
C MET A 422 -5.13 19.57 -12.64
N VAL A 423 -5.65 18.35 -12.66
CA VAL A 423 -6.50 17.78 -11.62
C VAL A 423 -6.04 16.36 -11.32
N ALA A 424 -5.68 16.10 -10.06
CA ALA A 424 -5.31 14.76 -9.60
C ALA A 424 -6.57 14.01 -9.14
N GLN A 425 -6.82 12.84 -9.72
CA GLN A 425 -7.97 12.02 -9.37
C GLN A 425 -7.56 10.66 -8.77
N PRO A 426 -7.51 10.52 -7.43
CA PRO A 426 -6.97 9.34 -6.76
C PRO A 426 -7.66 8.03 -7.16
N VAL A 427 -8.99 7.97 -7.07
CA VAL A 427 -9.77 6.74 -7.31
C VAL A 427 -9.65 6.27 -8.76
N ARG A 428 -9.56 7.20 -9.70
CA ARG A 428 -9.40 6.90 -11.14
C ARG A 428 -7.95 6.73 -11.57
N GLN A 429 -6.98 6.93 -10.67
CA GLN A 429 -5.56 6.75 -10.95
C GLN A 429 -5.11 7.53 -12.19
N CYS A 430 -5.49 8.80 -12.29
CA CYS A 430 -5.12 9.63 -13.43
C CYS A 430 -5.01 11.10 -13.08
N ILE A 431 -4.31 11.83 -13.97
CA ILE A 431 -4.26 13.29 -13.99
C ILE A 431 -5.08 13.75 -15.20
N TYR A 432 -5.97 14.72 -15.00
CA TYR A 432 -6.67 15.41 -16.07
C TYR A 432 -6.05 16.77 -16.34
N LEU A 433 -6.09 17.22 -17.59
CA LEU A 433 -5.91 18.63 -17.96
C LEU A 433 -7.27 19.22 -18.36
N LEU A 434 -7.64 20.31 -17.71
CA LEU A 434 -8.81 21.12 -18.02
C LEU A 434 -8.36 22.37 -18.77
N GLU A 435 -8.76 22.48 -20.03
CA GLU A 435 -8.49 23.62 -20.90
C GLU A 435 -9.54 24.71 -20.63
N LEU A 436 -9.11 25.84 -20.06
CA LEU A 436 -10.04 26.84 -19.55
C LEU A 436 -10.78 27.59 -20.68
N ASP A 437 -10.10 27.85 -21.80
CA ASP A 437 -10.66 28.58 -22.94
C ASP A 437 -11.68 27.74 -23.72
N THR A 438 -11.33 26.48 -23.99
CA THR A 438 -12.17 25.56 -24.79
C THR A 438 -13.20 24.82 -23.96
N ARG A 439 -13.08 24.89 -22.63
CA ARG A 439 -13.84 24.09 -21.64
C ARG A 439 -13.75 22.58 -21.89
N ARG A 440 -12.65 22.12 -22.50
CA ARG A 440 -12.40 20.69 -22.72
C ARG A 440 -11.70 20.08 -21.52
N LYS A 441 -12.03 18.83 -21.23
CA LYS A 441 -11.30 17.98 -20.29
C LYS A 441 -10.63 16.85 -21.07
N ARG A 442 -9.34 16.66 -20.86
CA ARG A 442 -8.60 15.51 -21.41
C ARG A 442 -7.85 14.80 -20.30
N LYS A 443 -7.79 13.47 -20.39
CA LYS A 443 -6.90 12.70 -19.52
C LYS A 443 -5.47 12.97 -19.98
N PHE A 444 -4.64 13.46 -19.07
CA PHE A 444 -3.24 13.81 -19.33
C PHE A 444 -2.33 12.62 -19.09
N ALA A 445 -2.52 11.89 -17.98
CA ALA A 445 -1.70 10.73 -17.62
C ALA A 445 -2.53 9.69 -16.87
N ASP A 446 -2.19 8.41 -17.06
CA ASP A 446 -2.60 7.31 -16.18
C ASP A 446 -1.46 7.03 -15.18
N ILE A 447 -1.81 6.92 -13.90
CA ILE A 447 -0.88 6.57 -12.84
C ILE A 447 -1.01 5.08 -12.56
N PRO A 448 0.06 4.28 -12.65
CA PRO A 448 -0.01 2.88 -12.26
C PRO A 448 -0.40 2.76 -10.78
N LYS A 449 -1.37 1.90 -10.45
CA LYS A 449 -1.79 1.67 -9.05
C LYS A 449 -0.62 1.35 -8.10
N VAL A 450 0.37 0.62 -8.62
CA VAL A 450 1.62 0.25 -7.92
C VAL A 450 2.48 1.46 -7.51
N ALA A 451 2.32 2.60 -8.18
CA ALA A 451 3.04 3.81 -7.83
C ALA A 451 2.40 4.54 -6.63
N GLY A 452 1.17 4.18 -6.25
CA GLY A 452 0.34 4.89 -5.27
C GLY A 452 -0.71 5.78 -5.94
N SER A 453 -1.58 6.38 -5.13
CA SER A 453 -2.71 7.17 -5.65
C SER A 453 -2.34 8.66 -5.81
N PRO A 454 -2.60 9.29 -6.97
CA PRO A 454 -2.25 10.69 -7.18
C PRO A 454 -3.11 11.60 -6.29
N CYS A 455 -2.47 12.30 -5.36
CA CYS A 455 -3.18 13.08 -4.33
C CYS A 455 -2.80 14.56 -4.26
N ALA A 456 -1.63 14.96 -4.77
CA ALA A 456 -1.12 16.32 -4.67
C ALA A 456 -0.37 16.74 -5.94
N LEU A 457 -0.42 18.04 -6.29
CA LEU A 457 0.20 18.57 -7.50
C LEU A 457 1.07 19.79 -7.23
N ALA A 458 2.20 19.86 -7.92
CA ALA A 458 3.05 21.05 -8.07
C ALA A 458 3.60 21.10 -9.50
N ILE A 459 3.86 22.29 -10.04
CA ILE A 459 4.23 22.46 -11.46
C ILE A 459 5.62 23.10 -11.55
N ASP A 460 6.49 22.57 -12.40
CA ASP A 460 7.80 23.16 -12.65
C ASP A 460 7.77 24.28 -13.71
N GLU A 461 8.84 25.04 -13.85
CA GLU A 461 8.93 26.14 -14.84
C GLU A 461 8.79 25.67 -16.30
N LYS A 462 8.97 24.36 -16.57
CA LYS A 462 8.74 23.75 -17.89
C LYS A 462 7.30 23.28 -18.09
N LEU A 463 6.42 23.58 -17.14
CA LEU A 463 5.00 23.21 -17.14
C LEU A 463 4.74 21.70 -16.97
N ASN A 464 5.72 20.97 -16.41
CA ASN A 464 5.58 19.55 -16.11
C ASN A 464 5.04 19.37 -14.69
N PRO A 465 4.08 18.44 -14.49
CA PRO A 465 3.54 18.19 -13.18
C PRO A 465 4.43 17.24 -12.37
N TRP A 466 4.64 17.66 -11.13
CA TRP A 466 5.05 16.81 -10.04
C TRP A 466 3.82 16.34 -9.28
N VAL A 467 3.81 15.06 -8.92
CA VAL A 467 2.66 14.39 -8.32
C VAL A 467 3.09 13.68 -7.05
N GLY A 468 2.43 13.97 -5.94
CA GLY A 468 2.53 13.19 -4.71
C GLY A 468 1.64 11.95 -4.78
N LEU A 469 2.17 10.79 -4.39
CA LEU A 469 1.47 9.51 -4.47
C LEU A 469 1.20 8.94 -3.07
N SER A 470 -0.05 9.02 -2.61
CA SER A 470 -0.45 8.46 -1.32
C SER A 470 -0.39 6.93 -1.36
N ASP A 471 0.10 6.33 -0.27
CA ASP A 471 0.48 4.92 -0.14
C ASP A 471 1.57 4.46 -1.12
N GLY A 472 2.14 5.39 -1.88
CA GLY A 472 3.14 5.13 -2.92
C GLY A 472 4.58 5.40 -2.51
N TRP A 473 4.81 5.93 -1.29
CA TRP A 473 6.14 6.25 -0.76
C TRP A 473 6.98 7.12 -1.69
N SER A 474 6.35 7.96 -2.52
CA SER A 474 7.08 8.66 -3.56
C SER A 474 6.38 9.94 -4.03
N ILE A 475 7.19 10.79 -4.66
CA ILE A 475 6.72 11.76 -5.63
C ILE A 475 7.24 11.38 -7.02
N ILE A 476 6.48 11.71 -8.05
CA ILE A 476 6.88 11.52 -9.44
C ILE A 476 6.84 12.83 -10.20
N LYS A 477 7.66 12.94 -11.24
CA LYS A 477 7.58 13.97 -12.26
C LYS A 477 7.08 13.33 -13.55
N LEU A 478 6.08 13.92 -14.18
CA LEU A 478 5.63 13.53 -15.51
C LEU A 478 6.22 14.44 -16.58
N ASP A 479 6.49 13.91 -17.76
CA ASP A 479 6.88 14.72 -18.92
C ASP A 479 5.66 15.35 -19.63
N ASP A 480 5.91 16.07 -20.74
CA ASP A 480 4.88 16.73 -21.55
C ASP A 480 3.84 15.75 -22.16
N ASN A 481 4.18 14.46 -22.26
CA ASN A 481 3.29 13.41 -22.77
C ASN A 481 2.50 12.71 -21.67
N GLY A 482 2.78 13.03 -20.40
CA GLY A 482 2.16 12.38 -19.25
C GLY A 482 2.85 11.08 -18.82
N GLU A 483 4.04 10.80 -19.34
CA GLU A 483 4.84 9.63 -18.95
C GLU A 483 5.72 9.95 -17.72
N ILE A 484 6.01 8.95 -16.90
CA ILE A 484 6.84 9.14 -15.69
C ILE A 484 8.31 9.38 -16.10
N GLU A 485 8.78 10.61 -15.96
CA GLU A 485 10.16 11.02 -16.23
C GLU A 485 11.08 10.69 -15.04
N ARG A 486 10.59 10.90 -13.81
CA ARG A 486 11.37 10.73 -12.59
C ARG A 486 10.49 10.25 -11.44
N THR A 487 11.05 9.37 -10.60
CA THR A 487 10.44 8.97 -9.31
C THR A 487 11.43 9.26 -8.19
N ILE A 488 10.97 9.93 -7.13
CA ILE A 488 11.73 10.19 -5.93
C ILE A 488 11.05 9.49 -4.75
N ALA A 489 11.78 8.54 -4.16
CA ALA A 489 11.45 7.83 -2.95
C ALA A 489 11.31 8.80 -1.75
N LEU A 490 10.34 8.54 -0.88
CA LEU A 490 10.13 9.30 0.35
C LEU A 490 10.25 8.39 1.58
N PRO A 491 10.77 8.90 2.71
CA PRO A 491 10.81 8.16 3.98
C PRO A 491 9.44 8.15 4.70
N ILE A 492 8.35 8.35 3.95
CA ILE A 492 6.98 8.47 4.43
C ILE A 492 6.03 7.77 3.44
N PRO A 493 5.08 6.93 3.91
CA PRO A 493 4.16 6.20 3.05
C PRO A 493 3.14 7.09 2.35
N ASN A 494 2.63 8.07 3.08
CA ASN A 494 1.41 8.80 2.73
C ASN A 494 1.69 10.29 2.59
N PRO A 495 2.38 10.74 1.53
CA PRO A 495 2.39 12.16 1.18
C PRO A 495 0.95 12.61 0.90
N THR A 496 0.63 13.83 1.32
CA THR A 496 -0.71 14.41 1.25
C THR A 496 -0.73 15.76 0.54
N GLY A 497 0.43 16.38 0.36
CA GLY A 497 0.57 17.71 -0.21
C GLY A 497 2.02 17.94 -0.62
N ILE A 498 2.21 18.62 -1.75
CA ILE A 498 3.53 19.02 -2.24
C ILE A 498 3.51 20.48 -2.71
N ALA A 499 4.64 21.17 -2.58
CA ALA A 499 4.82 22.51 -3.13
C ALA A 499 6.30 22.80 -3.37
N PHE A 500 6.60 23.48 -4.49
CA PHE A 500 7.93 24.04 -4.68
C PHE A 500 8.19 25.19 -3.71
N GLY A 501 9.41 25.26 -3.21
CA GLY A 501 9.83 26.25 -2.22
C GLY A 501 11.35 26.37 -2.09
N GLY A 502 11.78 27.03 -1.01
CA GLY A 502 13.19 27.39 -0.81
C GLY A 502 13.57 28.66 -1.55
N ALA A 503 14.80 29.14 -1.32
CA ALA A 503 15.29 30.43 -1.81
C ALA A 503 15.27 30.54 -3.35
N ASN A 504 15.48 29.42 -4.04
CA ASN A 504 15.54 29.33 -5.50
C ASN A 504 14.34 28.58 -6.13
N LEU A 505 13.36 28.14 -5.33
CA LEU A 505 12.26 27.27 -5.77
C LEU A 505 12.71 25.90 -6.31
N CYS A 506 13.89 25.40 -5.92
CA CYS A 506 14.40 24.09 -6.35
C CYS A 506 14.19 22.98 -5.30
N GLU A 507 13.50 23.28 -4.20
CA GLU A 507 13.09 22.28 -3.20
C GLU A 507 11.61 21.95 -3.35
N ILE A 508 11.23 20.71 -3.13
CA ILE A 508 9.82 20.31 -2.94
C ILE A 508 9.58 20.06 -1.47
N PHE A 509 8.67 20.83 -0.89
CA PHE A 509 8.14 20.66 0.46
C PHE A 509 6.99 19.66 0.44
N ILE A 510 6.99 18.75 1.40
CA ILE A 510 6.09 17.59 1.42
C ILE A 510 5.44 17.47 2.79
N THR A 511 4.11 17.45 2.82
CA THR A 511 3.32 17.09 4.00
C THR A 511 2.86 15.64 3.91
N SER A 512 2.58 15.01 5.05
CA SER A 512 2.11 13.62 5.10
C SER A 512 1.09 13.35 6.19
N ALA A 513 0.42 12.20 6.06
CA ALA A 513 -0.46 11.65 7.07
C ALA A 513 0.30 10.71 8.02
N ARG A 514 0.13 10.93 9.31
CA ARG A 514 0.54 10.01 10.39
C ARG A 514 -0.66 9.20 10.89
N SER A 515 -1.82 9.82 10.96
CA SER A 515 -3.07 9.17 11.36
C SER A 515 -3.49 8.12 10.34
N GLY A 516 -3.99 6.98 10.82
CA GLY A 516 -4.36 5.83 9.97
C GLY A 516 -3.24 4.84 9.70
N LEU A 517 -1.99 5.15 10.05
CA LEU A 517 -0.87 4.20 9.93
C LEU A 517 -0.84 3.22 11.11
N SER A 518 -0.49 1.97 10.82
CA SER A 518 -0.27 0.95 11.84
C SER A 518 0.97 1.27 12.69
N ARG A 519 1.10 0.62 13.85
CA ARG A 519 2.28 0.78 14.71
C ARG A 519 3.58 0.35 14.00
N ASP A 520 3.51 -0.69 13.19
CA ASP A 520 4.66 -1.19 12.43
C ASP A 520 5.03 -0.21 11.31
N SER A 521 4.03 0.34 10.60
CA SER A 521 4.24 1.38 9.60
C SER A 521 4.87 2.64 10.20
N LEU A 522 4.45 3.05 11.40
CA LEU A 522 5.05 4.19 12.10
C LEU A 522 6.46 3.92 12.63
N THR A 523 6.79 2.65 12.89
CA THR A 523 8.15 2.24 13.27
C THR A 523 9.09 2.33 12.06
N ASN A 524 8.60 1.91 10.89
CA ASN A 524 9.36 1.95 9.63
C ASN A 524 9.39 3.34 8.97
N ALA A 525 8.40 4.18 9.23
CA ALA A 525 8.31 5.56 8.73
C ALA A 525 8.10 6.55 9.88
N PRO A 526 9.11 6.75 10.75
CA PRO A 526 8.99 7.60 11.93
C PRO A 526 8.75 9.07 11.58
N LEU A 527 9.16 9.50 10.37
CA LEU A 527 8.97 10.85 9.84
C LEU A 527 7.53 11.14 9.38
N SER A 528 6.62 10.15 9.43
CA SER A 528 5.22 10.36 9.07
C SER A 528 4.57 11.45 9.91
N GLY A 529 3.95 12.42 9.23
CA GLY A 529 3.37 13.63 9.81
C GLY A 529 4.34 14.81 9.91
N GLN A 530 5.64 14.61 9.70
CA GLN A 530 6.59 15.72 9.66
C GLN A 530 6.49 16.47 8.32
N LEU A 531 6.85 17.75 8.33
CA LEU A 531 7.10 18.52 7.11
C LEU A 531 8.52 18.24 6.63
N LEU A 532 8.64 17.77 5.40
CA LEU A 532 9.91 17.42 4.78
C LEU A 532 10.21 18.38 3.60
N SER A 533 11.49 18.56 3.25
CA SER A 533 11.85 19.04 1.91
C SER A 533 12.98 18.21 1.29
N ILE A 534 12.98 18.17 -0.03
CA ILE A 534 13.99 17.52 -0.86
C ILE A 534 14.41 18.47 -1.97
N GLU A 535 15.70 18.57 -2.23
CA GLU A 535 16.21 19.31 -3.38
C GLU A 535 16.04 18.47 -4.64
N VAL A 536 15.39 19.03 -5.67
CA VAL A 536 15.11 18.31 -6.92
C VAL A 536 15.95 18.81 -8.09
N GLY A 537 16.49 20.03 -8.00
CA GLY A 537 17.33 20.64 -9.03
C GLY A 537 16.56 21.29 -10.18
N GLU A 538 15.25 21.01 -10.31
CA GLU A 538 14.33 21.77 -11.15
C GLU A 538 13.68 22.91 -10.37
N ARG A 539 13.54 24.05 -11.03
CA ARG A 539 12.85 25.20 -10.47
C ARG A 539 11.34 25.07 -10.67
N GLY A 540 10.59 25.27 -9.59
CA GLY A 540 9.14 25.31 -9.54
C GLY A 540 8.52 26.61 -10.02
N LEU A 541 7.26 26.56 -10.47
CA LEU A 541 6.44 27.76 -10.57
C LEU A 541 6.14 28.31 -9.16
N PRO A 542 6.26 29.63 -8.94
CA PRO A 542 5.89 30.24 -7.67
C PRO A 542 4.37 30.15 -7.46
N GLU A 543 3.95 29.94 -6.21
CA GLU A 543 2.53 29.95 -5.86
C GLU A 543 1.93 31.35 -6.15
N ALA A 544 0.82 31.38 -6.88
CA ALA A 544 0.09 32.62 -7.10
C ALA A 544 -0.63 33.08 -5.82
N LEU A 545 -0.87 34.39 -5.71
CA LEU A 545 -1.54 34.98 -4.55
C LEU A 545 -2.99 35.34 -4.89
N GLY A 546 -3.92 34.74 -4.16
CA GLY A 546 -5.35 34.95 -4.31
C GLY A 546 -5.80 36.37 -3.94
N ARG A 547 -6.86 36.83 -4.60
CA ARG A 547 -7.61 38.06 -4.35
C ARG A 547 -9.04 37.66 -3.96
N LEU A 548 -9.47 38.12 -2.78
CA LEU A 548 -10.76 37.82 -2.15
C LEU A 548 -11.95 38.52 -2.75
#